data_AF-A0A7I7WPV4-F1
#
_entry.id   AF-A0A7I7WPV4-F1
#
_cell.length_a   1.000
_cell.length_b   1.000
_cell.length_c   1.000
_cell.angle_alpha   90.00
_cell.angle_beta   90.00
_cell.angle_gamma   90.00
#
_symmetry.space_group_name_H-M   'P 1'
#
loop_
_entity.id
_entity.type
_entity.pdbx_description
1 polymer ?
#
loop_
_entity_poly.entity_id
_entity_poly.type
_entity_poly.pdbx_seq_one_letter_code
_entity_poly.pdbx_strand_id
1 'polypeptide(L)' 'MTTDKQQTPTSWDELSATITTYLTAHEARDVTTAISTFTADAVVTDEGQTYRGIDEIRFTTDRALISRLVIEP' A
#
# COMPACT_ATOMS: atom_id res chain seq x y z
N MET A 1 3.30 -25.34 15.96
CA MET A 1 1.92 -24.83 15.83
C MET A 1 1.81 -24.36 14.39
N THR A 2 1.32 -25.21 13.48
CA THR A 2 1.28 -24.94 12.04
C THR A 2 -0.14 -24.52 11.70
N THR A 3 -0.38 -23.22 11.57
CA THR A 3 -1.68 -22.71 11.12
C THR A 3 -1.70 -22.78 9.60
N ASP A 4 -2.40 -23.76 9.04
CA ASP A 4 -2.77 -23.76 7.63
C ASP A 4 -3.62 -22.51 7.36
N LYS A 5 -3.03 -21.51 6.69
CA LYS A 5 -3.74 -20.33 6.21
C LYS A 5 -4.53 -20.75 4.98
N GLN A 6 -5.78 -21.16 5.15
CA GLN A 6 -6.69 -21.36 4.02
C GLN A 6 -6.87 -20.01 3.30
N GLN A 7 -6.26 -19.87 2.13
CA GLN A 7 -6.42 -18.70 1.27
C GLN A 7 -7.59 -18.95 0.32
N THR A 8 -8.74 -18.32 0.61
CA THR A 8 -9.83 -18.26 -0.37
C THR A 8 -9.46 -17.22 -1.43
N PRO A 9 -9.50 -17.55 -2.73
CA PRO A 9 -9.31 -16.57 -3.79
C PRO A 9 -10.37 -15.46 -3.67
N THR A 10 -9.95 -14.20 -3.78
CA THR A 10 -10.86 -13.05 -3.83
C THR A 10 -10.78 -12.44 -5.22
N SER A 11 -11.93 -12.26 -5.87
CA SER A 11 -12.01 -11.57 -7.16
C SER A 11 -12.01 -10.05 -6.97
N TRP A 12 -11.65 -9.31 -8.02
CA TRP A 12 -11.57 -7.85 -7.98
C TRP A 12 -12.91 -7.20 -7.60
N ASP A 13 -14.01 -7.74 -8.11
CA ASP A 13 -15.37 -7.22 -7.88
C ASP A 13 -15.86 -7.45 -6.44
N GLU A 14 -15.19 -8.31 -5.67
CA GLU A 14 -15.47 -8.57 -4.26
C GLU A 14 -14.68 -7.64 -3.31
N LEU A 15 -13.73 -6.87 -3.85
CA LEU A 15 -12.95 -5.92 -3.05
C LEU A 15 -13.78 -4.67 -2.72
N SER A 16 -13.57 -4.14 -1.52
CA SER A 16 -14.16 -2.85 -1.16
C SER A 16 -13.63 -1.72 -2.04
N ALA A 17 -14.44 -0.67 -2.22
CA ALA A 17 -14.05 0.53 -2.96
C ALA A 17 -12.75 1.16 -2.44
N THR A 18 -12.49 1.11 -1.13
CA THR A 18 -11.26 1.63 -0.52
C THR A 18 -10.03 0.86 -0.99
N ILE A 19 -10.11 -0.47 -1.07
CA ILE A 19 -9.00 -1.32 -1.52
C ILE A 19 -8.75 -1.12 -3.01
N THR A 20 -9.79 -1.12 -3.83
CA THR A 20 -9.64 -0.92 -5.28
C THR A 20 -9.09 0.48 -5.60
N THR A 21 -9.54 1.51 -4.88
CA THR A 21 -9.01 2.88 -5.01
C THR A 21 -7.51 2.93 -4.69
N TYR A 22 -7.08 2.31 -3.60
CA TYR A 22 -5.66 2.25 -3.25
C TYR A 22 -4.84 1.52 -4.32
N LEU A 23 -5.29 0.33 -4.76
CA LEU A 23 -4.56 -0.47 -5.74
C LEU A 23 -4.43 0.24 -7.09
N THR A 24 -5.50 0.85 -7.59
CA THR A 24 -5.48 1.64 -8.83
C THR A 24 -4.58 2.87 -8.70
N ALA A 25 -4.66 3.59 -7.58
CA ALA A 25 -3.78 4.74 -7.33
C ALA A 25 -2.31 4.33 -7.22
N HIS A 26 -2.03 3.19 -6.57
CA HIS A 26 -0.68 2.64 -6.44
C HIS A 26 -0.09 2.23 -7.79
N GLU A 27 -0.88 1.55 -8.64
CA GLU A 27 -0.48 1.20 -10.01
C GLU A 27 -0.19 2.45 -10.86
N ALA A 28 -1.06 3.46 -10.77
CA ALA A 28 -0.90 4.74 -11.45
C ALA A 28 0.18 5.65 -10.84
N ARG A 29 0.78 5.25 -9.71
CA ARG A 29 1.73 6.05 -8.92
C ARG A 29 1.15 7.38 -8.43
N ASP A 30 -0.16 7.45 -8.26
CA ASP A 30 -0.87 8.59 -7.66
C ASP A 30 -0.80 8.50 -6.13
N VAL A 31 0.28 9.09 -5.59
CA VAL A 31 0.56 9.12 -4.15
C VAL A 31 -0.55 9.83 -3.37
N THR A 32 -1.14 10.89 -3.93
CA THR A 32 -2.15 11.67 -3.22
C THR A 32 -3.42 10.85 -3.01
N THR A 33 -3.89 10.19 -4.08
CA THR A 33 -5.08 9.32 -3.99
C THR A 33 -4.81 8.09 -3.13
N ALA A 34 -3.63 7.46 -3.26
CA ALA A 34 -3.27 6.30 -2.46
C ALA A 34 -3.24 6.62 -0.95
N ILE A 35 -2.69 7.78 -0.57
CA ILE A 35 -2.61 8.17 0.84
C ILE A 35 -3.99 8.48 1.42
N SER A 36 -4.92 9.00 0.61
CA SER A 36 -6.26 9.36 1.06
C SER A 36 -7.09 8.17 1.57
N THR A 37 -6.67 6.93 1.24
CA THR A 37 -7.35 5.72 1.70
C THR A 37 -6.98 5.30 3.12
N PHE A 38 -5.97 5.93 3.73
CA PHE A 38 -5.55 5.67 5.10
C PHE A 38 -6.24 6.58 6.11
N THR A 39 -6.39 6.10 7.34
CA THR A 39 -6.80 6.95 8.46
C THR A 39 -5.65 7.84 8.93
N ALA A 40 -5.98 8.94 9.61
CA ALA A 40 -4.99 9.91 10.11
C ALA A 40 -3.94 9.27 11.04
N ASP A 41 -4.32 8.22 11.76
CA ASP A 41 -3.53 7.47 12.74
C ASP A 41 -2.99 6.12 12.20
N ALA A 42 -3.08 5.90 10.88
CA ALA A 42 -2.64 4.67 10.25
C ALA A 42 -1.17 4.37 10.54
N VAL A 43 -0.85 3.09 10.71
CA VAL A 43 0.51 2.61 10.89
C VAL A 43 0.83 1.61 9.79
N VAL A 44 1.84 1.91 8.97
CA VAL A 44 2.27 1.08 7.85
C VAL A 44 3.66 0.55 8.13
N THR A 45 3.87 -0.75 7.92
CA THR A 45 5.20 -1.35 7.95
C THR A 45 5.63 -1.67 6.52
N ASP A 46 6.77 -1.13 6.11
CA ASP A 46 7.35 -1.34 4.77
C ASP A 46 8.87 -1.50 4.89
N GLU A 47 9.44 -2.53 4.26
CA GLU A 47 10.87 -2.88 4.31
C GLU A 47 11.46 -2.90 5.73
N GLY A 48 10.69 -3.42 6.70
CA GLY A 48 11.09 -3.49 8.11
C GLY A 48 11.08 -2.15 8.86
N GLN A 49 10.69 -1.06 8.21
CA GLN A 49 10.45 0.25 8.83
C GLN A 49 8.97 0.41 9.15
N THR A 50 8.66 1.14 10.22
CA THR A 50 7.28 1.46 10.61
C THR A 50 7.04 2.95 10.47
N TYR A 51 5.98 3.33 9.77
CA TYR A 51 5.56 4.69 9.47
C TYR A 51 4.21 4.95 10.12
N ARG A 52 4.12 6.03 10.91
CA ARG A 52 2.95 6.39 11.72
C ARG A 52 2.37 7.71 11.23
N GLY A 53 1.10 7.66 10.88
CA GLY A 53 0.35 8.80 10.39
C GLY A 53 0.64 9.14 8.93
N ILE A 54 -0.23 9.98 8.38
CA ILE A 54 -0.29 10.32 6.96
C ILE A 54 1.01 10.95 6.45
N ASP A 55 1.66 11.77 7.25
CA ASP A 55 2.89 12.46 6.84
C ASP A 55 4.08 11.51 6.68
N GLU A 56 4.25 10.54 7.59
CA GLU A 56 5.30 9.53 7.48
C GLU A 56 5.00 8.53 6.35
N ILE A 57 3.73 8.17 6.17
CA ILE A 57 3.28 7.29 5.08
C ILE A 57 3.49 7.97 3.71
N ARG A 58 3.29 9.28 3.62
CA ARG A 58 3.55 10.05 2.39
C ARG A 58 5.00 9.95 1.97
N PHE A 59 5.90 10.24 2.91
CA PHE A 59 7.33 10.23 2.67
C PHE A 59 7.83 8.87 2.18
N THR A 60 7.32 7.75 2.72
CA THR A 60 7.69 6.42 2.22
C THR A 60 7.04 6.08 0.89
N THR A 61 5.78 6.45 0.67
CA THR A 61 5.10 6.17 -0.61
C THR A 61 5.82 6.88 -1.76
N ASP A 62 6.28 8.11 -1.55
CA ASP A 62 7.13 8.83 -2.51
C ASP A 62 8.46 8.10 -2.76
N ARG A 63 9.10 7.55 -1.72
CA ARG A 63 10.40 6.84 -1.83
C ARG A 63 10.31 5.44 -2.44
N ALA A 64 9.28 4.65 -2.12
CA ALA A 64 9.08 3.31 -2.68
C ALA A 64 8.86 3.37 -4.20
N LEU A 65 8.20 4.42 -4.69
CA LEU A 65 8.04 4.68 -6.12
C LEU A 65 9.37 5.07 -6.80
N ILE A 66 10.29 5.73 -6.09
CA ILE A 66 11.64 6.06 -6.58
C ILE A 66 12.53 4.80 -6.60
N SER A 67 12.45 3.93 -5.58
CA SER A 67 13.22 2.68 -5.54
C SER A 67 12.85 1.71 -6.66
N ARG A 68 11.61 1.77 -7.18
CA ARG A 68 11.18 0.98 -8.36
C ARG A 68 11.48 1.64 -9.71
N LEU A 69 12.24 2.74 -9.74
CA LEU A 69 12.80 3.36 -10.95
C LEU A 69 14.30 3.01 -11.15
N VAL A 70 14.93 2.31 -10.19
CA VAL A 70 16.16 1.58 -10.48
C VAL A 70 15.79 0.35 -11.30
N ILE A 71 15.72 0.55 -12.61
CA ILE A 71 15.90 -0.51 -13.59
C ILE A 71 17.33 -1.03 -13.38
N GLU A 72 17.45 -2.22 -12.78
CA GLU A 72 18.65 -3.04 -12.97
C GLU A 72 18.59 -3.63 -14.41
N PRO A 73 19.75 -3.79 -15.07
CA PRO A 73 20.00 -3.49 -16.49
C PRO A 73 19.18 -4.28 -17.53
#